data_AF-A0A6J8CRZ5-F1
#
_entry.id   AF-A0A6J8CRZ5-F1
#
_cell.length_a   1.000
_cell.length_b   1.000
_cell.length_c   1.000
_cell.angle_alpha   90.00
_cell.angle_beta   90.00
_cell.angle_gamma   90.00
#
_symmetry.space_group_name_H-M   'P 1'
#
loop_
_entity.id
_entity.type
_entity.pdbx_description
1 polymer ?
#
loop_
_entity_poly.entity_id
_entity_poly.type
_entity_poly.pdbx_seq_one_letter_code
_entity_poly.pdbx_strand_id
1 'polypeptide(L)'
;MHWKGPFCIVEKMGDLDYRIDVRARGKIKLFHVNMLKLYVEREPTNMCISAPEHKVSFVATVSVIDLENEDTDEVDNYESELIETPPAVDNETLRDVHINEALNANEIVKVQCLLDQFSYVLTDIPGRTNVLQHDIKLTSDDPVRFKPYPIPNAMLETVNKEVDKMIDIDITERSDSPHSSPFVIVKKKDQNNRFCIDFRGLKSITIFDAETIGNREEMFSKLSGYQFISKIDLTKGYWQIGLVDATKPKTAFQTPRGLF
;
A
#
# COMPACT_ATOMS: atom_id res chain seq x y z
N MET A 1 8.17 6.81 14.33
CA MET A 1 8.08 7.71 15.49
C MET A 1 6.81 8.54 15.37
N HIS A 2 5.83 8.35 16.26
CA HIS A 2 4.57 9.08 16.24
C HIS A 2 4.69 10.37 17.10
N TRP A 3 4.42 11.53 16.50
CA TRP A 3 4.37 12.80 17.22
C TRP A 3 3.11 12.85 18.09
N LYS A 4 3.25 13.15 19.39
CA LYS A 4 2.14 13.28 20.34
C LYS A 4 2.13 14.70 20.91
N GLY A 5 0.95 15.28 21.09
CA GLY A 5 0.75 16.64 21.61
C GLY A 5 -0.66 17.16 21.31
N PRO A 6 -1.00 18.41 21.69
CA PRO A 6 -0.10 19.41 22.27
C PRO A 6 0.26 19.11 23.74
N PHE A 7 1.51 19.35 24.10
CA PHE A 7 1.99 19.28 25.49
C PHE A 7 2.66 20.59 25.87
N CYS A 8 2.51 20.99 27.13
CA CYS A 8 3.09 22.22 27.65
C CYS A 8 4.56 22.00 28.05
N ILE A 9 5.41 22.95 27.67
CA ILE A 9 6.78 23.04 28.19
C ILE A 9 6.71 23.60 29.60
N VAL A 10 7.23 22.85 30.57
CA VAL A 10 7.27 23.24 31.99
C VAL A 10 8.49 24.11 32.25
N GLU A 11 9.65 23.75 31.71
CA GLU A 11 10.92 24.41 32.02
C GLU A 11 11.92 24.25 30.85
N LYS A 12 12.65 25.32 30.52
CA LYS A 12 13.81 25.26 29.61
C LYS A 12 15.05 24.97 30.45
N MET A 13 15.66 23.80 30.27
CA MET A 13 16.82 23.35 31.06
C MET A 13 18.17 23.78 30.48
N GLY A 14 18.19 24.24 29.22
CA GLY A 14 19.36 24.71 28.50
C GLY A 14 18.97 25.19 27.10
N ASP A 15 19.93 25.56 26.25
CA ASP A 15 19.61 26.09 24.92
C ASP A 15 18.89 25.11 23.98
N LEU A 16 19.07 23.82 24.24
CA LEU A 16 18.54 22.74 23.39
C LEU A 16 17.61 21.78 24.14
N ASP A 17 17.47 21.87 25.47
CA ASP A 17 16.76 20.87 26.26
C ASP A 17 15.58 21.47 27.04
N TYR A 18 14.44 20.79 26.98
CA TYR A 18 13.16 21.25 27.52
C TYR A 18 12.44 20.13 28.30
N ARG A 19 11.88 20.48 29.48
CA ARG A 19 11.00 19.60 30.26
C ARG A 19 9.56 19.78 29.83
N ILE A 20 8.89 18.67 29.52
CA ILE A 20 7.52 18.63 28.99
C ILE A 20 6.67 17.67 29.81
N ASP A 21 5.44 18.07 30.10
CA ASP A 21 4.46 17.20 30.73
C ASP A 21 3.71 16.37 29.69
N VAL A 22 4.01 15.06 29.61
CA VAL A 22 3.61 14.19 28.49
C VAL A 22 2.37 13.35 28.80
N ARG A 23 1.77 13.49 29.99
CA ARG A 23 0.55 12.76 30.36
C ARG A 23 -0.39 13.67 31.11
N ALA A 24 -1.70 13.49 30.91
CA ALA A 24 -2.77 14.09 31.72
C ALA A 24 -2.72 13.73 33.24
N ARG A 25 -1.62 13.10 33.72
CA ARG A 25 -1.34 12.74 35.11
C ARG A 25 0.06 13.21 35.59
N GLY A 26 0.60 14.31 35.04
CA GLY A 26 1.73 15.04 35.64
C GLY A 26 3.10 14.37 35.58
N LYS A 27 3.44 13.72 34.46
CA LYS A 27 4.75 13.03 34.31
C LYS A 27 5.66 13.85 33.41
N ILE A 28 6.58 14.59 34.04
CA ILE A 28 7.54 15.47 33.37
C ILE A 28 8.70 14.64 32.78
N LYS A 29 9.02 14.86 31.51
CA LYS A 29 10.17 14.25 30.81
C LYS A 29 11.01 15.33 30.11
N LEU A 30 12.31 15.06 29.94
CA LEU A 30 13.25 15.92 29.24
C LEU A 30 13.31 15.53 27.75
N PHE A 31 13.28 16.52 26.87
CA PHE A 31 13.39 16.36 25.42
C PHE A 31 14.37 17.39 24.83
N HIS A 32 15.16 16.94 23.86
CA HIS A 32 16.00 17.82 23.03
C HIS A 32 15.15 18.51 21.95
N VAL A 33 15.52 19.72 21.53
CA VAL A 33 14.77 20.58 20.59
C VAL A 33 14.44 19.89 19.26
N ASN A 34 15.32 19.01 18.75
CA ASN A 34 15.08 18.23 17.54
C ASN A 34 13.90 17.25 17.66
N MET A 35 13.51 16.89 18.88
CA MET A 35 12.36 16.06 19.18
C MET A 35 11.09 16.85 19.45
N LEU A 36 11.11 18.16 19.23
CA LEU A 36 10.00 19.09 19.47
C LEU A 36 9.59 19.76 18.17
N LYS A 37 8.28 20.00 18.03
CA LYS A 37 7.73 20.86 17.00
C LYS A 37 6.90 21.93 17.69
N LEU A 38 7.06 23.18 17.26
CA LEU A 38 6.23 24.27 17.73
C LEU A 38 4.78 23.98 17.36
N TYR A 39 3.92 23.87 18.38
CA TYR A 39 2.48 23.78 18.15
C TYR A 39 1.96 25.19 17.88
N VAL A 40 1.38 25.40 16.71
CA VAL A 40 0.71 26.65 16.35
C VAL A 40 -0.78 26.40 16.41
N GLU A 41 -1.41 26.95 17.44
CA GLU A 41 -2.87 26.97 17.54
C GLU A 41 -3.41 27.83 16.40
N ARG A 42 -4.14 27.21 15.47
CA ARG A 42 -4.78 27.94 14.39
C ARG A 42 -6.04 28.56 14.98
N GLU A 43 -6.05 29.87 15.19
CA GLU A 43 -7.31 30.56 15.45
C GLU A 43 -8.28 30.24 14.31
N PRO A 44 -9.56 29.96 14.60
CA PRO A 44 -10.58 29.93 13.56
C PRO A 44 -10.64 31.33 12.99
N THR A 45 -9.91 31.55 11.90
CA THR A 45 -9.84 32.85 11.27
C THR A 45 -11.20 33.08 10.61
N ASN A 46 -12.09 33.73 11.37
CA ASN A 46 -13.07 34.64 10.81
C ASN A 46 -12.30 35.81 10.15
N MET A 47 -11.55 35.53 9.08
CA MET A 47 -11.23 36.57 8.13
C MET A 47 -12.51 36.80 7.34
N CYS A 48 -13.19 37.88 7.68
CA CYS A 48 -14.10 38.57 6.78
C CYS A 48 -13.34 38.83 5.47
N ILE A 49 -13.54 37.96 4.48
CA ILE A 49 -13.26 38.28 3.08
C ILE A 49 -14.46 39.08 2.62
N SER A 50 -14.33 40.39 2.64
CA SER A 50 -15.16 41.28 1.82
C SER A 50 -14.80 41.07 0.35
N ALA A 51 -15.27 39.98 -0.26
CA ALA A 51 -15.46 39.73 -1.70
C ALA A 51 -15.97 38.29 -1.91
N PRO A 52 -16.81 38.03 -2.92
CA PRO A 52 -18.02 37.23 -2.73
C PRO A 52 -17.81 35.72 -2.86
N GLU A 53 -18.53 35.00 -1.99
CA GLU A 53 -19.09 33.65 -2.17
C GLU A 53 -18.15 32.55 -2.69
N HIS A 54 -17.26 32.04 -1.84
CA HIS A 54 -16.91 30.62 -1.88
C HIS A 54 -16.88 30.06 -0.45
N LYS A 55 -17.86 29.20 -0.15
CA LYS A 55 -17.90 28.41 1.09
C LYS A 55 -16.69 27.47 1.09
N VAL A 56 -15.65 27.84 1.84
CA VAL A 56 -14.58 26.90 2.20
C VAL A 56 -15.15 26.01 3.31
N SER A 57 -15.62 24.85 2.92
CA SER A 57 -15.96 23.78 3.84
C SER A 57 -14.67 23.29 4.52
N PHE A 58 -14.69 23.47 5.83
CA PHE A 58 -13.90 22.81 6.85
C PHE A 58 -13.33 21.44 6.39
N VAL A 59 -12.00 21.27 6.43
CA VAL A 59 -11.38 19.93 6.39
C VAL A 59 -11.63 19.28 7.75
N ALA A 60 -12.87 18.85 7.99
CA ALA A 60 -13.25 17.91 9.04
C ALA A 60 -13.25 16.52 8.42
N THR A 61 -12.10 15.86 8.45
CA THR A 61 -11.87 14.41 8.59
C THR A 61 -10.48 14.11 8.05
N VAL A 62 -9.47 14.25 8.92
CA VAL A 62 -8.32 13.36 8.84
C VAL A 62 -8.85 12.05 9.39
N SER A 63 -9.11 11.06 8.53
CA SER A 63 -9.24 9.68 8.96
C SER A 63 -7.89 9.23 9.49
N VAL A 64 -7.67 9.50 10.78
CA VAL A 64 -6.65 8.83 11.57
C VAL A 64 -7.14 7.40 11.68
N ILE A 65 -6.40 6.47 11.07
CA ILE A 65 -6.59 5.05 11.34
C ILE A 65 -6.27 4.86 12.83
N ASP A 66 -7.27 4.47 13.61
CA ASP A 66 -7.11 3.95 14.96
C ASP A 66 -6.13 2.78 14.93
N LEU A 67 -4.94 3.00 15.47
CA LEU A 67 -4.04 1.94 15.91
C LEU A 67 -4.28 1.75 17.41
N GLU A 68 -5.38 1.11 17.76
CA GLU A 68 -5.48 0.49 19.08
C GLU A 68 -4.64 -0.81 19.09
N ASN A 69 -3.71 -0.85 20.04
CA ASN A 69 -2.90 -1.97 20.52
C ASN A 69 -1.53 -2.21 19.85
N GLU A 70 -0.56 -1.37 20.19
CA GLU A 70 0.83 -1.82 20.37
C GLU A 70 1.17 -1.77 21.86
N ASP A 71 1.02 -2.90 22.54
CA ASP A 71 1.90 -3.27 23.63
C ASP A 71 2.65 -4.54 23.20
N THR A 72 3.99 -4.40 23.23
CA THR A 72 5.01 -5.46 23.44
C THR A 72 5.05 -6.63 22.46
N ASP A 73 5.99 -6.62 21.51
CA ASP A 73 7.29 -7.30 21.64
C ASP A 73 8.07 -7.28 20.31
N GLU A 74 9.39 -7.06 20.42
CA GLU A 74 10.35 -7.22 19.33
C GLU A 74 10.28 -8.63 18.75
N VAL A 75 9.64 -8.79 17.58
CA VAL A 75 9.86 -9.93 16.69
C VAL A 75 9.85 -9.39 15.26
N ASP A 76 10.89 -9.71 14.50
CA ASP A 76 11.07 -9.38 13.08
C ASP A 76 9.78 -9.53 12.25
N ASN A 77 9.00 -8.45 12.13
CA ASN A 77 7.80 -8.45 11.31
C ASN A 77 8.17 -7.95 9.90
N TYR A 78 8.81 -8.83 9.13
CA TYR A 78 8.82 -8.75 7.67
C TYR A 78 7.42 -9.10 7.13
N GLU A 79 6.38 -8.39 7.57
CA GLU A 79 5.11 -8.21 6.86
C GLU A 79 5.39 -7.36 5.61
N SER A 80 6.26 -7.90 4.74
CA SER A 80 6.51 -7.39 3.40
C SER A 80 5.20 -7.46 2.64
N GLU A 81 4.71 -6.29 2.23
CA GLU A 81 3.81 -6.04 1.10
C GLU A 81 3.28 -7.31 0.43
N LEU A 82 2.21 -7.85 0.99
CA LEU A 82 1.59 -9.09 0.54
C LEU A 82 0.66 -8.77 -0.64
N ILE A 83 1.08 -9.15 -1.85
CA ILE A 83 0.28 -9.01 -3.07
C ILE A 83 -0.90 -9.98 -2.96
N GLU A 84 -2.13 -9.46 -2.86
CA GLU A 84 -3.31 -10.32 -2.85
C GLU A 84 -3.67 -10.74 -4.28
N THR A 85 -4.27 -11.92 -4.41
CA THR A 85 -4.79 -12.37 -5.70
C THR A 85 -6.10 -11.66 -6.04
N PRO A 86 -6.37 -11.36 -7.32
CA PRO A 86 -7.50 -10.57 -7.76
C PRO A 86 -8.78 -11.40 -7.74
N PRO A 87 -9.92 -10.74 -7.55
CA PRO A 87 -11.19 -11.33 -7.87
C PRO A 87 -11.26 -11.59 -9.38
N ALA A 88 -11.82 -12.73 -9.78
CA ALA A 88 -12.07 -13.06 -11.19
C ALA A 88 -13.25 -12.27 -11.79
N VAL A 89 -13.91 -11.47 -10.98
CA VAL A 89 -15.11 -10.71 -11.30
C VAL A 89 -14.94 -9.31 -10.71
N ASP A 90 -15.28 -8.32 -11.52
CA ASP A 90 -15.30 -6.92 -11.12
C ASP A 90 -16.35 -6.73 -10.00
N ASN A 91 -15.91 -6.38 -8.78
CA ASN A 91 -16.81 -6.21 -7.63
C ASN A 91 -16.99 -4.74 -7.27
N GLU A 92 -16.00 -3.90 -7.59
CA GLU A 92 -16.06 -2.45 -7.45
C GLU A 92 -16.58 -1.81 -8.75
N THR A 93 -17.36 -0.75 -8.58
CA THR A 93 -17.95 0.00 -9.68
C THR A 93 -17.72 1.49 -9.49
N LEU A 94 -18.03 2.29 -10.51
CA LEU A 94 -18.02 3.76 -10.42
C LEU A 94 -18.77 4.34 -9.21
N ARG A 95 -19.72 3.58 -8.65
CA ARG A 95 -20.53 3.98 -7.49
C ARG A 95 -19.77 3.95 -6.17
N ASP A 96 -18.65 3.23 -6.13
CA ASP A 96 -17.80 3.08 -4.96
C ASP A 96 -16.76 4.21 -4.85
N VAL A 97 -16.66 5.05 -5.89
CA VAL A 97 -15.78 6.23 -5.89
C VAL A 97 -16.27 7.25 -4.86
N HIS A 98 -15.45 7.47 -3.83
CA HIS A 98 -15.73 8.46 -2.80
C HIS A 98 -15.48 9.89 -3.31
N ILE A 99 -16.56 10.66 -3.49
CA ILE A 99 -16.52 12.08 -3.86
C ILE A 99 -16.77 12.92 -2.60
N ASN A 100 -15.88 13.88 -2.33
CA ASN A 100 -16.00 14.75 -1.16
C ASN A 100 -17.24 15.66 -1.27
N GLU A 101 -18.06 15.68 -0.21
CA GLU A 101 -19.28 16.51 -0.09
C GLU A 101 -19.01 18.02 -0.11
N ALA A 102 -17.76 18.43 0.09
CA ALA A 102 -17.30 19.81 0.01
C ALA A 102 -17.38 20.42 -1.41
N LEU A 103 -17.53 19.59 -2.45
CA LEU A 103 -17.53 20.03 -3.84
C LEU A 103 -18.85 20.71 -4.24
N ASN A 104 -18.75 21.71 -5.11
CA ASN A 104 -19.92 22.39 -5.66
C ASN A 104 -20.66 21.48 -6.64
N ALA A 105 -21.97 21.72 -6.84
CA ALA A 105 -22.77 20.91 -7.76
C ALA A 105 -22.17 20.83 -9.19
N ASN A 106 -21.62 21.94 -9.69
CA ASN A 106 -20.95 21.98 -11.00
C ASN A 106 -19.66 21.16 -11.05
N GLU A 107 -18.92 21.07 -9.93
CA GLU A 107 -17.69 20.28 -9.84
C GLU A 107 -18.01 18.79 -9.79
N ILE A 108 -19.04 18.41 -9.03
CA ILE A 108 -19.53 17.02 -8.95
C ILE A 108 -19.92 16.52 -10.35
N VAL A 109 -20.67 17.31 -11.13
CA VAL A 109 -21.05 16.93 -12.50
C VAL A 109 -19.83 16.72 -13.40
N LYS A 110 -18.79 17.56 -13.26
CA LYS A 110 -17.54 17.39 -14.02
C LYS A 110 -16.82 16.10 -13.64
N VAL A 111 -16.75 15.79 -12.34
CA VAL A 111 -16.13 14.55 -11.85
C VAL A 111 -16.91 13.33 -12.36
N GLN A 112 -18.24 13.35 -12.28
CA GLN A 112 -19.09 12.26 -12.80
C GLN A 112 -18.88 12.05 -14.29
N CYS A 113 -18.84 13.12 -15.09
CA CYS A 113 -18.57 13.01 -16.52
C CYS A 113 -17.19 12.40 -16.81
N LEU A 114 -16.18 12.74 -16.00
CA LEU A 114 -14.84 12.15 -16.11
C LEU A 114 -14.86 10.65 -15.75
N LEU A 115 -15.54 10.29 -14.67
CA LEU A 115 -15.68 8.89 -14.24
C LEU A 115 -16.41 8.05 -15.29
N ASP A 116 -17.48 8.58 -15.90
CA ASP A 116 -18.18 7.91 -16.99
C ASP A 116 -17.29 7.74 -18.24
N GLN A 117 -16.53 8.78 -18.59
CA GLN A 117 -15.60 8.76 -19.71
C GLN A 117 -14.50 7.70 -19.54
N PHE A 118 -13.98 7.55 -18.31
CA PHE A 118 -12.88 6.64 -17.98
C PHE A 118 -13.35 5.38 -17.24
N SER A 119 -14.62 5.02 -17.39
CA SER A 119 -15.23 3.85 -16.75
C SER A 119 -14.49 2.54 -17.04
N TYR A 120 -13.86 2.43 -18.20
CA TYR A 120 -13.12 1.25 -18.62
C TYR A 120 -11.79 1.01 -17.88
N VAL A 121 -11.23 2.00 -17.17
CA VAL A 121 -9.99 1.80 -16.38
C VAL A 121 -10.26 1.59 -14.89
N LEU A 122 -11.50 1.79 -14.45
CA LEU A 122 -11.91 1.71 -13.05
C LEU A 122 -12.48 0.31 -12.78
N THR A 123 -11.61 -0.69 -12.87
CA THR A 123 -11.94 -2.12 -12.74
C THR A 123 -11.04 -2.83 -11.74
N ASP A 124 -11.55 -3.90 -11.12
CA ASP A 124 -10.78 -4.77 -10.22
C ASP A 124 -9.90 -5.80 -10.95
N ILE A 125 -10.09 -5.93 -12.27
CA ILE A 125 -9.26 -6.81 -13.09
C ILE A 125 -8.00 -6.04 -13.47
N PRO A 126 -6.79 -6.53 -13.11
CA PRO A 126 -5.56 -5.85 -13.47
C PRO A 126 -5.38 -5.85 -14.99
N GLY A 127 -5.20 -4.67 -15.58
CA GLY A 127 -4.73 -4.54 -16.96
C GLY A 127 -3.24 -4.86 -17.08
N ARG A 128 -2.68 -4.73 -18.29
CA ARG A 128 -1.24 -4.88 -18.54
C ARG A 128 -0.68 -3.61 -19.19
N THR A 129 0.36 -3.03 -18.61
CA THR A 129 1.06 -1.88 -19.21
C THR A 129 2.02 -2.33 -20.30
N ASN A 130 2.16 -1.49 -21.34
CA ASN A 130 3.14 -1.63 -22.40
C ASN A 130 4.33 -0.66 -22.25
N VAL A 131 4.31 0.18 -21.22
CA VAL A 131 5.31 1.23 -21.01
C VAL A 131 6.65 0.64 -20.57
N LEU A 132 6.62 -0.41 -19.75
CA LEU A 132 7.82 -1.07 -19.24
C LEU A 132 7.60 -2.55 -18.99
N GLN A 133 8.69 -3.30 -19.02
CA GLN A 133 8.74 -4.68 -18.56
C GLN A 133 9.77 -4.79 -17.43
N HIS A 134 9.48 -5.64 -16.46
CA HIS A 134 10.37 -5.88 -15.32
C HIS A 134 11.36 -7.00 -15.64
N ASP A 135 12.63 -6.75 -15.32
CA ASP A 135 13.73 -7.71 -15.45
C ASP A 135 14.37 -7.96 -14.08
N ILE A 136 14.57 -9.23 -13.74
CA ILE A 136 15.13 -9.67 -12.46
C ILE A 136 16.56 -10.12 -12.72
N LYS A 137 17.52 -9.31 -12.28
CA LYS A 137 18.94 -9.64 -12.39
C LYS A 137 19.36 -10.49 -11.19
N LEU A 138 20.05 -11.58 -11.46
CA LEU A 138 20.52 -12.52 -10.44
C LEU A 138 22.04 -12.41 -10.30
N THR A 139 22.54 -12.75 -9.11
CA THR A 139 23.97 -12.80 -8.77
C THR A 139 24.58 -14.15 -9.17
N SER A 140 23.75 -15.20 -9.26
CA SER A 140 24.11 -16.52 -9.77
C SER A 140 23.06 -16.99 -10.77
N ASP A 141 23.48 -17.76 -11.77
CA ASP A 141 22.62 -18.43 -12.75
C ASP A 141 22.17 -19.83 -12.28
N ASP A 142 22.57 -20.24 -11.07
CA ASP A 142 22.15 -21.53 -10.51
C ASP A 142 20.63 -21.57 -10.30
N PRO A 143 19.93 -22.62 -10.76
CA PRO A 143 18.50 -22.74 -10.58
C PRO A 143 18.10 -22.81 -9.11
N VAL A 144 17.12 -21.99 -8.75
CA VAL A 144 16.52 -21.97 -7.41
C VAL A 144 15.38 -22.98 -7.37
N ARG A 145 15.56 -24.09 -6.64
CA ARG A 145 14.54 -25.13 -6.49
C ARG A 145 14.33 -25.49 -5.03
N PHE A 146 13.09 -25.30 -4.56
CA PHE A 146 12.67 -25.75 -3.24
C PHE A 146 11.62 -26.85 -3.33
N LYS A 147 11.55 -27.65 -2.26
CA LYS A 147 10.52 -28.68 -2.10
C LYS A 147 9.16 -28.01 -1.80
N PRO A 148 8.06 -28.41 -2.46
CA PRO A 148 6.72 -27.94 -2.13
C PRO A 148 6.35 -28.24 -0.67
N TYR A 149 5.60 -27.33 -0.06
CA TYR A 149 5.04 -27.55 1.27
C TYR A 149 3.85 -28.51 1.20
N PRO A 150 3.65 -29.37 2.20
CA PRO A 150 2.45 -30.20 2.28
C PRO A 150 1.19 -29.35 2.39
N ILE A 151 0.19 -29.66 1.57
CA ILE A 151 -1.11 -28.96 1.56
C ILE A 151 -2.18 -29.92 2.05
N PRO A 152 -3.05 -29.52 2.99
CA PRO A 152 -4.21 -30.32 3.38
C PRO A 152 -5.13 -30.58 2.17
N ASN A 153 -5.65 -31.80 2.05
CA ASN A 153 -6.53 -32.17 0.93
C ASN A 153 -7.74 -31.25 0.78
N ALA A 154 -8.29 -30.74 1.88
CA ALA A 154 -9.41 -29.79 1.89
C ALA A 154 -9.11 -28.46 1.18
N MET A 155 -7.83 -28.09 1.02
CA MET A 155 -7.42 -26.85 0.36
C MET A 155 -7.03 -27.04 -1.10
N LEU A 156 -6.92 -28.28 -1.60
CA LEU A 156 -6.51 -28.55 -2.98
C LEU A 156 -7.46 -27.93 -4.00
N GLU A 157 -8.77 -28.00 -3.75
CA GLU A 157 -9.76 -27.42 -4.64
C GLU A 157 -9.63 -25.88 -4.69
N THR A 158 -9.43 -25.24 -3.54
CA THR A 158 -9.22 -23.79 -3.45
C THR A 158 -7.96 -23.36 -4.18
N VAL A 159 -6.85 -24.11 -4.02
CA VAL A 159 -5.60 -23.85 -4.75
C VAL A 159 -5.80 -23.97 -6.25
N ASN A 160 -6.45 -25.04 -6.70
CA ASN A 160 -6.66 -25.26 -8.12
C ASN A 160 -7.51 -24.16 -8.75
N LYS A 161 -8.60 -23.76 -8.08
CA LYS A 161 -9.42 -22.62 -8.50
C LYS A 161 -8.62 -21.34 -8.60
N GLU A 162 -7.70 -21.10 -7.67
CA GLU A 162 -6.89 -19.87 -7.68
C GLU A 162 -5.89 -19.86 -8.84
N VAL A 163 -5.25 -21.00 -9.12
CA VAL A 163 -4.36 -21.15 -10.27
C VAL A 163 -5.14 -21.02 -11.58
N ASP A 164 -6.32 -21.64 -11.70
CA ASP A 164 -7.17 -21.51 -12.89
C ASP A 164 -7.56 -20.04 -13.13
N LYS A 165 -7.93 -19.30 -12.07
CA LYS A 165 -8.18 -17.85 -12.20
C LYS A 165 -6.97 -17.12 -12.73
N MET A 166 -5.78 -17.34 -12.18
CA MET A 166 -4.55 -16.66 -12.63
C MET A 166 -4.25 -16.94 -14.12
N ILE A 167 -4.60 -18.12 -14.62
CA ILE A 167 -4.47 -18.48 -16.04
C ILE A 167 -5.52 -17.72 -16.86
N ASP A 168 -6.77 -17.67 -16.39
CA ASP A 168 -7.88 -17.01 -17.10
C ASP A 168 -7.63 -15.50 -17.30
N ILE A 169 -6.94 -14.86 -16.36
CA ILE A 169 -6.55 -13.43 -16.45
C ILE A 169 -5.12 -13.20 -16.96
N ASP A 170 -4.48 -14.21 -17.57
CA ASP A 170 -3.14 -14.13 -18.20
C ASP A 170 -2.01 -13.65 -17.26
N ILE A 171 -2.09 -14.03 -15.98
CA ILE A 171 -1.06 -13.72 -14.97
C ILE A 171 -0.03 -14.85 -14.84
N THR A 172 -0.46 -16.09 -15.05
CA THR A 172 0.41 -17.26 -15.00
C THR A 172 0.17 -18.17 -16.20
N GLU A 173 1.21 -18.88 -16.63
CA GLU A 173 1.16 -19.85 -17.72
C GLU A 173 1.82 -21.17 -17.28
N ARG A 174 1.68 -22.25 -18.05
CA ARG A 174 2.43 -23.48 -17.73
C ARG A 174 3.91 -23.26 -18.05
N SER A 175 4.79 -23.75 -17.17
CA SER A 175 6.23 -23.61 -17.33
C SER A 175 6.95 -24.95 -17.26
N ASP A 176 8.11 -25.03 -17.92
CA ASP A 176 9.11 -26.09 -17.83
C ASP A 176 10.44 -25.58 -17.25
N SER A 177 10.37 -24.45 -16.53
CA SER A 177 11.52 -23.77 -15.94
C SER A 177 12.38 -24.67 -15.04
N PRO A 178 13.72 -24.46 -15.05
CA PRO A 178 14.59 -25.08 -14.06
C PRO A 178 14.40 -24.50 -12.63
N HIS A 179 13.81 -23.30 -12.51
CA HIS A 179 13.45 -22.72 -11.22
C HIS A 179 12.11 -23.24 -10.72
N SER A 180 11.97 -23.26 -9.40
CA SER A 180 10.77 -23.77 -8.74
C SER A 180 10.67 -23.21 -7.32
N SER A 181 9.85 -22.19 -7.17
CA SER A 181 9.41 -21.69 -5.87
C SER A 181 8.22 -22.48 -5.33
N PRO A 182 8.15 -22.76 -4.02
CA PRO A 182 6.96 -23.33 -3.40
C PRO A 182 5.94 -22.21 -3.17
N PHE A 183 4.67 -22.56 -2.97
CA PHE A 183 3.66 -21.61 -2.53
C PHE A 183 3.18 -21.95 -1.10
N VAL A 184 2.61 -20.95 -0.45
CA VAL A 184 2.04 -21.02 0.90
C VAL A 184 0.63 -20.44 0.85
N ILE A 185 -0.27 -21.02 1.64
CA ILE A 185 -1.61 -20.48 1.84
C ILE A 185 -1.64 -19.77 3.19
N VAL A 186 -2.00 -18.49 3.18
CA VAL A 186 -2.11 -17.68 4.40
C VAL A 186 -3.56 -17.25 4.59
N LYS A 187 -4.12 -17.46 5.78
CA LYS A 187 -5.44 -16.95 6.12
C LYS A 187 -5.36 -15.44 6.37
N LYS A 188 -6.20 -14.68 5.67
CA LYS A 188 -6.43 -13.26 5.96
C LYS A 188 -7.31 -13.10 7.21
N LYS A 189 -7.35 -11.87 7.74
CA LYS A 189 -8.25 -11.48 8.85
C LYS A 189 -9.73 -11.60 8.48
N ASP A 190 -10.08 -11.46 7.20
CA ASP A 190 -11.44 -11.61 6.64
C ASP A 190 -11.85 -13.09 6.42
N GLN A 191 -11.05 -14.06 6.93
CA GLN A 191 -11.23 -15.52 6.76
C GLN A 191 -10.99 -16.05 5.33
N ASN A 192 -10.63 -15.21 4.36
CA ASN A 192 -10.24 -15.67 3.03
C ASN A 192 -8.80 -16.20 3.01
N ASN A 193 -8.48 -17.05 2.04
CA ASN A 193 -7.14 -17.61 1.85
C ASN A 193 -6.37 -16.77 0.81
N ARG A 194 -5.10 -16.44 1.09
CA ARG A 194 -4.14 -15.88 0.12
C ARG A 194 -3.25 -16.98 -0.42
N PHE A 195 -3.15 -17.07 -1.74
CA PHE A 195 -2.16 -17.89 -2.43
C PHE A 195 -0.88 -17.06 -2.60
N CYS A 196 0.17 -17.40 -1.86
CA CYS A 196 1.43 -16.65 -1.86
C CYS A 196 2.58 -17.52 -2.39
N ILE A 197 3.36 -17.03 -3.34
CA ILE A 197 4.56 -17.72 -3.80
C ILE A 197 5.74 -17.33 -2.91
N ASP A 198 6.47 -18.32 -2.42
CA ASP A 198 7.66 -18.09 -1.60
C ASP A 198 8.88 -17.85 -2.50
N PHE A 199 9.16 -16.59 -2.77
CA PHE A 199 10.32 -16.14 -3.51
C PHE A 199 11.53 -15.83 -2.62
N ARG A 200 11.56 -16.22 -1.34
CA ARG A 200 12.68 -15.87 -0.46
C ARG A 200 14.04 -16.34 -0.97
N GLY A 201 14.12 -17.55 -1.52
CA GLY A 201 15.37 -18.05 -2.09
C GLY A 201 15.71 -17.46 -3.46
N LEU A 202 14.72 -16.99 -4.23
CA LEU A 202 15.01 -16.19 -5.43
C LEU A 202 15.57 -14.82 -5.00
N LYS A 203 14.88 -14.16 -4.07
CA LYS A 203 15.25 -12.85 -3.52
C LYS A 203 16.67 -12.83 -2.95
N SER A 204 17.15 -13.92 -2.33
CA SER A 204 18.50 -13.98 -1.77
C SER A 204 19.62 -13.91 -2.80
N ILE A 205 19.32 -14.24 -4.07
CA ILE A 205 20.29 -14.14 -5.17
C ILE A 205 19.96 -12.99 -6.13
N THR A 206 18.84 -12.28 -5.95
CA THR A 206 18.48 -11.11 -6.74
C THR A 206 19.40 -9.93 -6.43
N ILE A 207 19.89 -9.24 -7.46
CA ILE A 207 20.65 -8.00 -7.31
C ILE A 207 19.69 -6.90 -6.86
N PHE A 208 20.01 -6.26 -5.73
CA PHE A 208 19.18 -5.21 -5.13
C PHE A 208 19.21 -3.93 -5.97
N ASP A 209 18.04 -3.31 -6.13
CA ASP A 209 17.91 -1.98 -6.72
C ASP A 209 18.07 -0.90 -5.64
N ALA A 210 19.01 0.02 -5.84
CA ALA A 210 19.33 1.08 -4.89
C ALA A 210 18.37 2.29 -5.00
N GLU A 211 17.41 2.26 -5.94
CA GLU A 211 16.42 3.30 -6.08
C GLU A 211 15.57 3.44 -4.80
N THR A 212 15.52 4.66 -4.27
CA THR A 212 14.82 4.92 -3.00
C THR A 212 13.37 5.31 -3.24
N ILE A 213 12.47 4.73 -2.45
CA ILE A 213 11.09 5.23 -2.37
C ILE A 213 11.12 6.65 -1.81
N GLY A 214 10.41 7.58 -2.47
CA GLY A 214 10.33 8.98 -2.05
C GLY A 214 9.82 9.15 -0.62
N ASN A 215 10.28 10.21 0.05
CA ASN A 215 9.86 10.50 1.42
C ASN A 215 8.38 10.94 1.45
N ARG A 216 7.57 10.31 2.32
CA ARG A 216 6.14 10.62 2.49
C ARG A 216 5.89 12.07 2.89
N GLU A 217 6.64 12.63 3.83
CA GLU A 217 6.51 14.04 4.25
C GLU A 217 6.82 15.01 3.12
N GLU A 218 7.80 14.68 2.27
CA GLU A 218 8.11 15.47 1.08
C GLU A 218 6.97 15.42 0.06
N MET A 219 6.38 14.23 -0.16
CA MET A 219 5.19 14.07 -1.01
C MET A 219 4.03 14.92 -0.49
N PHE A 220 3.74 14.92 0.82
CA PHE A 220 2.69 15.76 1.40
C PHE A 220 2.99 17.25 1.31
N SER A 221 4.26 17.65 1.44
CA SER A 221 4.65 19.05 1.28
C SER A 221 4.40 19.54 -0.14
N LYS A 222 4.64 18.67 -1.15
CA LYS A 222 4.31 18.97 -2.56
C LYS A 222 2.81 19.13 -2.80
N LEU A 223 1.95 18.49 -2.01
CA LEU A 223 0.50 18.65 -2.12
C LEU A 223 -0.02 19.98 -1.53
N SER A 224 0.82 20.73 -0.81
CA SER A 224 0.42 22.02 -0.24
C SER A 224 0.10 23.04 -1.34
N GLY A 225 -1.04 23.71 -1.21
CA GLY A 225 -1.49 24.76 -2.14
C GLY A 225 -2.42 24.28 -3.27
N TYR A 226 -2.58 22.97 -3.46
CA TYR A 226 -3.61 22.44 -4.36
C TYR A 226 -4.99 22.45 -3.68
N GLN A 227 -6.00 22.87 -4.43
CA GLN A 227 -7.39 22.94 -3.96
C GLN A 227 -8.16 21.63 -4.18
N PHE A 228 -7.77 20.87 -5.21
CA PHE A 228 -8.37 19.59 -5.57
C PHE A 228 -7.29 18.52 -5.57
N ILE A 229 -7.54 17.43 -4.85
CA ILE A 229 -6.65 16.29 -4.75
C ILE A 229 -7.46 15.03 -5.06
N SER A 230 -6.96 14.22 -5.98
CA SER A 230 -7.48 12.88 -6.26
C SER A 230 -6.51 11.83 -5.74
N LYS A 231 -7.03 10.83 -5.03
CA LYS A 231 -6.27 9.63 -4.66
C LYS A 231 -6.69 8.50 -5.59
N ILE A 232 -5.73 7.86 -6.23
CA ILE A 232 -5.93 6.71 -7.10
C ILE A 232 -5.09 5.57 -6.54
N ASP A 233 -5.71 4.41 -6.36
CA ASP A 233 -5.01 3.17 -6.02
C ASP A 233 -5.07 2.22 -7.22
N LEU A 234 -3.96 1.54 -7.50
CA LEU A 234 -3.87 0.66 -8.67
C LEU A 234 -4.20 -0.78 -8.25
N THR A 235 -5.21 -1.36 -8.87
CA THR A 235 -5.57 -2.76 -8.62
C THR A 235 -4.42 -3.69 -8.98
N LYS A 236 -3.86 -4.35 -7.96
CA LYS A 236 -2.72 -5.28 -8.10
C LYS A 236 -1.59 -4.68 -8.96
N GLY A 237 -1.16 -3.45 -8.66
CA GLY A 237 -0.22 -2.70 -9.51
C GLY A 237 1.00 -3.49 -10.03
N TYR A 238 1.57 -4.40 -9.24
CA TYR A 238 2.68 -5.25 -9.68
C TYR A 238 2.32 -6.19 -10.85
N TRP A 239 1.11 -6.74 -10.88
CA TRP A 239 0.64 -7.67 -11.91
C TRP A 239 0.45 -6.99 -13.27
N GLN A 240 0.26 -5.66 -13.24
CA GLN A 240 0.13 -4.89 -14.46
C GLN A 240 1.46 -4.73 -15.20
N ILE A 241 2.59 -4.98 -14.51
CA ILE A 241 3.93 -4.89 -15.09
C ILE A 241 4.35 -6.28 -15.58
N GLY A 242 4.38 -6.45 -16.90
CA GLY A 242 4.83 -7.70 -17.51
C GLY A 242 6.31 -7.99 -17.25
N LEU A 243 6.65 -9.26 -17.10
CA LEU A 243 8.05 -9.71 -17.07
C LEU A 243 8.62 -9.80 -18.49
N VAL A 244 9.93 -9.55 -18.62
CA VAL A 244 10.68 -9.89 -19.84
C VAL A 244 10.68 -11.41 -20.00
N ASP A 245 10.57 -11.91 -21.24
CA ASP A 245 10.46 -13.35 -21.52
C ASP A 245 11.63 -14.18 -20.96
N ALA A 246 12.85 -13.62 -20.97
CA ALA A 246 14.02 -14.27 -20.39
C ALA A 246 13.98 -14.41 -18.85
N THR A 247 13.14 -13.61 -18.19
CA THR A 247 13.03 -13.58 -16.72
C THR A 247 11.83 -14.36 -16.21
N LYS A 248 10.79 -14.61 -17.03
CA LYS A 248 9.63 -15.45 -16.66
C LYS A 248 10.01 -16.79 -16.03
N PRO A 249 11.01 -17.56 -16.54
CA PRO A 249 11.37 -18.83 -15.91
C PRO A 249 11.80 -18.68 -14.45
N LYS A 250 12.42 -17.55 -14.07
CA LYS A 250 12.94 -17.31 -12.71
C LYS A 250 11.82 -17.26 -11.66
N THR A 251 10.61 -16.88 -12.06
CA THR A 251 9.44 -16.73 -11.17
C THR A 251 8.53 -17.96 -11.14
N ALA A 252 8.94 -19.07 -11.75
CA ALA A 252 8.14 -20.29 -11.80
C ALA A 252 7.88 -20.87 -10.39
N PHE A 253 6.67 -21.39 -10.18
CA PHE A 253 6.20 -21.97 -8.94
C PHE A 253 5.53 -23.33 -9.13
N GLN A 254 5.71 -24.20 -8.14
CA GLN A 254 5.16 -25.55 -8.18
C GLN A 254 3.82 -25.65 -7.50
N THR A 255 2.89 -26.33 -8.18
CA THR A 255 1.59 -26.70 -7.63
C THR A 255 1.41 -28.23 -7.71
N PRO A 256 0.42 -28.83 -7.03
CA PRO A 256 0.09 -30.24 -7.20
C PRO A 256 -0.25 -30.64 -8.65
N ARG A 257 -0.60 -29.69 -9.52
CA ARG A 257 -0.95 -29.89 -10.93
C ARG A 257 0.23 -29.75 -11.90
N GLY A 258 1.39 -29.32 -11.41
CA GLY A 258 2.58 -29.08 -12.20
C GLY A 258 3.21 -27.72 -11.92
N LEU A 259 4.17 -27.37 -12.78
CA LEU A 259 4.92 -26.13 -12.74
C LEU A 259 4.21 -25.07 -13.61
N PHE A 260 4.13 -23.86 -13.07
CA PHE A 260 3.56 -22.68 -13.69
C PHE A 260 4.57 -21.53 -13.56
#